data_AF-A0A146LX41-F1
#
_entry.id   AF-A0A146LX41-F1
#
_cell.length_a   1.000
_cell.length_b   1.000
_cell.length_c   1.000
_cell.angle_alpha   90.00
_cell.angle_beta   90.00
_cell.angle_gamma   90.00
#
_symmetry.space_group_name_H-M   'P 1'
#
loop_
_entity.id
_entity.type
_entity.pdbx_description
1 polymer ?
#
loop_
_entity_poly.entity_id
_entity_poly.type
_entity_poly.pdbx_seq_one_letter_code
_entity_poly.pdbx_strand_id
1 'polypeptide(L)'
;MSTEPLSWADFVVAAQDFLRISSRLNDGWEWLEAGERDGESYLRKKERQLAVDSNPGSLTSWEYHVLYSPSYSCPVLYFNVHDQNGRFFGLDRIVRMLEFPSEIGLDNYLGVVSQTEHPILRKPYCYLHPCRTGDLMATQSKRSNVLISWLSCVAPVVRLDMSLEYAKPT
;
A
#
# COMPACT_ATOMS: atom_id res chain seq x y z
N MET A 1 -4.36 10.39 24.05
CA MET A 1 -3.82 9.09 24.45
C MET A 1 -2.74 8.75 23.44
N SER A 2 -1.50 8.62 23.88
CA SER A 2 -0.36 8.28 23.01
C SER A 2 -0.52 6.84 22.52
N THR A 3 -0.78 6.65 21.23
CA THR A 3 -0.64 5.34 20.59
C THR A 3 0.84 5.05 20.45
N GLU A 4 1.29 3.93 21.02
CA GLU A 4 2.67 3.48 20.90
C GLU A 4 3.01 3.26 19.41
N PRO A 5 4.25 3.57 18.99
CA PRO A 5 4.73 3.28 17.64
C PRO A 5 4.63 1.78 17.33
N LEU A 6 4.22 1.42 16.11
CA LEU A 6 4.10 0.02 15.71
C LEU A 6 5.49 -0.60 15.65
N SER A 7 5.72 -1.69 16.38
CA SER A 7 6.99 -2.42 16.30
C SER A 7 7.06 -3.29 15.05
N TRP A 8 8.26 -3.71 14.65
CA TRP A 8 8.44 -4.67 13.57
C TRP A 8 7.73 -6.00 13.86
N ALA A 9 7.83 -6.51 15.10
CA ALA A 9 7.17 -7.75 15.50
C ALA A 9 5.64 -7.65 15.36
N ASP A 10 5.05 -6.53 15.78
CA ASP A 10 3.61 -6.29 15.64
C ASP A 10 3.20 -6.12 14.18
N PHE A 11 4.05 -5.48 13.36
CA PHE A 11 3.84 -5.41 11.91
C PHE A 11 3.81 -6.80 11.27
N VAL A 12 4.75 -7.68 11.64
CA VAL A 12 4.80 -9.06 11.14
C VAL A 12 3.56 -9.84 11.56
N VAL A 13 3.16 -9.76 12.83
CA VAL A 13 1.92 -10.41 13.31
C VAL A 13 0.71 -9.91 12.52
N ALA A 14 0.59 -8.60 12.35
CA ALA A 14 -0.50 -8.01 11.57
C ALA A 14 -0.48 -8.45 10.10
N ALA A 15 0.70 -8.57 9.48
CA ALA A 15 0.85 -9.07 8.11
C ALA A 15 0.42 -10.54 7.98
N GLN A 16 0.77 -11.38 8.95
CA GLN A 16 0.35 -12.79 8.94
C GLN A 16 -1.16 -12.94 9.12
N ASP A 17 -1.77 -12.18 10.03
CA ASP A 17 -3.22 -12.17 10.21
C ASP A 17 -3.95 -11.65 8.97
N PHE A 18 -3.40 -10.62 8.33
CA PHE A 18 -3.89 -10.12 7.05
C PHE A 18 -3.85 -11.22 5.96
N LEU A 19 -2.74 -11.95 5.85
CA LEU A 19 -2.57 -13.02 4.86
C LEU A 19 -3.48 -14.22 5.09
N ARG A 20 -3.87 -14.52 6.34
CA ARG A 20 -4.90 -15.54 6.62
C ARG A 20 -6.22 -15.18 5.98
N ILE A 21 -6.60 -13.90 6.00
CA ILE A 21 -7.81 -13.42 5.34
C ILE A 21 -7.62 -13.46 3.82
N SER A 22 -6.52 -12.91 3.31
CA SER A 22 -6.18 -12.95 1.88
C SER A 22 -6.23 -14.36 1.29
N SER A 23 -5.68 -15.34 1.99
CA SER A 23 -5.66 -16.74 1.56
C SER A 23 -7.06 -17.32 1.40
N ARG A 24 -8.01 -16.94 2.26
CA ARG A 24 -9.43 -17.35 2.14
C ARG A 24 -10.13 -16.65 0.97
N LEU A 25 -9.74 -15.40 0.68
CA LEU A 25 -10.28 -14.62 -0.43
C LEU A 25 -9.67 -14.98 -1.78
N ASN A 26 -8.48 -15.60 -1.77
CA ASN A 26 -7.68 -15.87 -2.96
C ASN A 26 -7.45 -14.61 -3.81
N ASP A 27 -7.15 -13.49 -3.13
CA ASP A 27 -7.03 -12.16 -3.74
C ASP A 27 -5.58 -11.74 -4.05
N GLY A 28 -4.64 -12.68 -3.94
CA GLY A 28 -3.28 -12.58 -4.49
C GLY A 28 -2.27 -11.79 -3.66
N TRP A 29 -2.52 -11.53 -2.37
CA TRP A 29 -1.46 -11.04 -1.50
C TRP A 29 -0.52 -12.17 -1.08
N GLU A 30 0.76 -11.82 -0.95
CA GLU A 30 1.81 -12.75 -0.53
C GLU A 30 2.83 -12.06 0.37
N TRP A 31 3.47 -12.83 1.25
CA TRP A 31 4.63 -12.39 2.03
C TRP A 31 5.90 -12.67 1.24
N LEU A 32 6.80 -11.69 1.17
CA LEU A 32 8.13 -11.87 0.61
C LEU A 32 9.20 -11.65 1.66
N GLU A 33 10.06 -12.66 1.80
CA GLU A 33 11.30 -12.61 2.57
C GLU A 33 12.43 -12.22 1.61
N ALA A 34 12.80 -10.94 1.61
CA ALA A 34 13.83 -10.43 0.72
C ALA A 34 15.19 -10.26 1.41
N GLY A 35 15.26 -10.51 2.72
CA GLY A 35 16.50 -10.54 3.50
C GLY A 35 16.28 -11.19 4.88
N GLU A 36 17.35 -11.29 5.66
CA GLU A 36 17.35 -11.94 6.98
C GLU A 36 17.14 -10.95 8.14
N ARG A 37 17.16 -9.64 7.86
CA ARG A 37 17.04 -8.60 8.89
C ARG A 37 15.60 -8.13 9.05
N ASP A 38 15.30 -7.65 10.26
CA ASP A 38 14.05 -6.96 10.54
C ASP A 38 13.83 -5.80 9.56
N GLY A 39 12.62 -5.74 8.98
CA GLY A 39 12.27 -4.74 7.96
C GLY A 39 12.63 -5.12 6.52
N GLU A 40 13.26 -6.27 6.27
CA GLU A 40 13.60 -6.76 4.92
C GLU A 40 12.54 -7.69 4.32
N SER A 41 11.38 -7.79 4.96
CA SER A 41 10.23 -8.54 4.47
C SER A 41 8.99 -7.66 4.34
N TYR A 42 8.12 -7.99 3.40
CA TYR A 42 6.98 -7.14 3.04
C TYR A 42 5.84 -7.92 2.39
N LEU A 43 4.64 -7.33 2.42
CA LEU A 43 3.50 -7.84 1.65
C LEU A 43 3.61 -7.36 0.21
N ARG A 44 3.37 -8.23 -0.75
CA ARG A 44 3.26 -7.90 -2.18
C ARG A 44 1.87 -8.26 -2.70
N LYS A 45 1.35 -7.44 -3.61
CA LYS A 45 0.22 -7.77 -4.47
C LYS A 45 0.48 -7.33 -5.90
N LYS A 46 0.07 -8.17 -6.86
CA LYS A 46 0.07 -7.85 -8.28
C LYS A 46 -1.32 -8.02 -8.84
N GLU A 47 -1.80 -7.03 -9.58
CA GLU A 47 -3.11 -7.11 -10.22
C GLU A 47 -3.13 -6.37 -11.55
N ARG A 48 -4.09 -6.73 -12.39
CA ARG A 48 -4.34 -6.06 -13.66
C ARG A 48 -5.62 -5.27 -13.56
N GLN A 49 -5.57 -4.03 -14.02
CA GLN A 49 -6.69 -3.11 -14.02
C GLN A 49 -6.90 -2.52 -15.41
N LEU A 50 -8.13 -2.14 -15.72
CA LEU A 50 -8.40 -1.35 -16.93
C LEU A 50 -7.69 0.00 -16.81
N ALA A 51 -7.01 0.40 -17.88
CA ALA A 51 -6.42 1.73 -17.96
C ALA A 51 -7.52 2.79 -17.92
N VAL A 52 -7.30 3.83 -17.12
CA VAL A 52 -8.22 4.98 -17.00
C VAL A 52 -7.79 6.12 -17.94
N ASP A 53 -6.66 5.96 -18.64
CA ASP A 53 -6.14 6.95 -19.56
C ASP A 53 -6.68 6.82 -20.99
N SER A 54 -6.12 7.62 -21.90
CA SER A 54 -6.63 7.88 -23.25
C SER A 54 -6.72 6.68 -24.20
N ASN A 55 -6.41 5.45 -23.75
CA ASN A 55 -6.56 4.25 -24.55
C ASN A 55 -7.59 3.28 -23.94
N PRO A 56 -8.89 3.49 -24.24
CA PRO A 56 -9.99 2.68 -23.72
C PRO A 56 -9.77 1.19 -23.99
N GLY A 57 -9.92 0.36 -22.95
CA GLY A 57 -9.80 -1.10 -23.06
C GLY A 57 -8.37 -1.65 -22.96
N SER A 58 -7.36 -0.79 -22.79
CA SER A 58 -6.00 -1.27 -22.47
C SER A 58 -5.89 -1.69 -21.01
N LEU A 59 -4.96 -2.60 -20.72
CA LEU A 59 -4.69 -3.11 -19.37
C LEU A 59 -3.43 -2.48 -18.79
N THR A 60 -3.48 -2.16 -17.50
CA THR A 60 -2.34 -1.76 -16.68
C THR A 60 -2.02 -2.85 -15.69
N SER A 61 -0.73 -3.05 -15.43
CA SER A 61 -0.24 -3.96 -14.39
C SER A 61 0.22 -3.15 -13.20
N TRP A 62 -0.35 -3.42 -12.05
CA TRP A 62 -0.03 -2.78 -10.78
C TRP A 62 0.72 -3.76 -9.88
N GLU A 63 1.74 -3.25 -9.20
CA GLU A 63 2.50 -3.99 -8.20
C GLU A 63 2.60 -3.12 -6.95
N TYR A 64 2.06 -3.61 -5.84
CA TYR A 64 1.97 -2.92 -4.56
C TYR A 64 2.78 -3.66 -3.51
N HIS A 65 3.60 -2.93 -2.77
CA HIS A 65 4.38 -3.44 -1.64
C HIS A 65 4.05 -2.69 -0.35
N VAL A 66 3.65 -3.40 0.70
CA VAL A 66 3.49 -2.83 2.05
C VAL A 66 4.69 -3.22 2.90
N LEU A 67 5.51 -2.22 3.21
CA LEU A 67 6.73 -2.36 3.99
C LEU A 67 6.54 -1.78 5.39
N TYR A 68 7.37 -2.20 6.33
CA TYR A 68 7.56 -1.48 7.59
C TYR A 68 8.62 -0.40 7.41
N SER A 69 8.37 0.81 7.91
CA SER A 69 9.39 1.86 8.03
C SER A 69 9.93 1.92 9.44
N PRO A 70 11.22 1.59 9.67
CA PRO A 70 11.84 1.72 10.99
C PRO A 70 11.88 3.17 11.48
N SER A 71 12.05 4.14 10.58
CA SER A 71 12.17 5.57 10.93
C SER A 71 10.86 6.19 11.39
N TYR A 72 9.72 5.71 10.87
CA TYR A 72 8.39 6.21 11.24
C TYR A 72 7.61 5.24 12.12
N SER A 73 8.14 4.03 12.35
CA SER A 73 7.50 2.94 13.08
C SER A 73 6.06 2.68 12.62
N CYS A 74 5.89 2.57 11.31
CA CYS A 74 4.58 2.46 10.67
C CYS A 74 4.67 1.74 9.31
N PRO A 75 3.54 1.23 8.76
CA PRO A 75 3.51 0.70 7.40
C PRO A 75 3.69 1.80 6.35
N VAL A 76 4.24 1.45 5.19
CA VAL A 76 4.45 2.33 4.04
C VAL A 76 4.12 1.57 2.77
N LEU A 77 3.39 2.23 1.86
CA LEU A 77 2.99 1.65 0.59
C LEU A 77 3.91 2.13 -0.53
N TYR A 78 4.55 1.19 -1.21
CA TYR A 78 5.27 1.39 -2.45
C TYR A 78 4.47 0.77 -3.58
N PHE A 79 4.51 1.36 -4.77
CA PHE A 79 3.82 0.81 -5.93
C PHE A 79 4.46 1.25 -7.23
N ASN A 80 4.23 0.47 -8.29
CA ASN A 80 4.58 0.81 -9.66
C ASN A 80 3.46 0.38 -10.61
N VAL A 81 3.36 1.09 -11.73
CA VAL A 81 2.37 0.82 -12.78
C VAL A 81 3.07 0.65 -14.12
N HIS A 82 2.65 -0.36 -14.87
CA HIS A 82 3.19 -0.68 -16.18
C HIS A 82 2.05 -0.83 -17.20
N ASP A 83 2.29 -0.54 -18.48
CA ASP A 83 1.34 -0.93 -19.55
C ASP A 83 1.33 -2.45 -19.78
N GLN A 84 0.44 -2.88 -20.66
CA GLN A 84 0.32 -4.25 -21.17
C GLN A 84 1.62 -4.82 -21.79
N ASN A 85 2.58 -3.97 -22.16
CA ASN A 85 3.88 -4.37 -22.70
C ASN A 85 5.00 -4.35 -21.63
N GLY A 86 4.67 -4.06 -20.37
CA GLY A 86 5.62 -3.98 -19.26
C GLY A 86 6.37 -2.65 -19.16
N ARG A 87 6.03 -1.64 -19.97
CA ARG A 87 6.68 -0.32 -19.89
C ARG A 87 6.20 0.44 -18.66
N PHE A 88 7.13 0.87 -17.83
CA PHE A 88 6.87 1.68 -16.65
C PHE A 88 6.17 3.00 -17.01
N PHE A 89 5.18 3.39 -16.21
CA PHE A 89 4.56 4.70 -16.29
C PHE A 89 5.34 5.71 -15.46
N GLY A 90 5.75 6.83 -16.09
CA GLY A 90 6.38 7.91 -15.36
C GLY A 90 5.45 8.49 -14.27
N LEU A 91 6.06 9.09 -13.23
CA LEU A 91 5.35 9.66 -12.08
C LEU A 91 4.18 10.56 -12.49
N ASP A 92 4.38 11.45 -13.47
CA ASP A 92 3.33 12.36 -13.97
C ASP A 92 2.08 11.63 -14.50
N ARG A 93 2.27 10.46 -15.13
CA ARG A 93 1.16 9.63 -15.62
C ARG A 93 0.51 8.89 -14.46
N ILE A 94 1.32 8.36 -13.53
CA ILE A 94 0.81 7.66 -12.35
C ILE A 94 -0.09 8.57 -11.52
N VAL A 95 0.39 9.78 -11.19
CA VAL A 95 -0.36 10.74 -10.36
C VAL A 95 -1.73 11.09 -10.96
N ARG A 96 -1.85 11.12 -12.29
CA ARG A 96 -3.12 11.39 -12.99
C ARG A 96 -4.14 10.25 -12.89
N MET A 97 -3.72 9.04 -12.56
CA MET A 97 -4.61 7.89 -12.41
C MET A 97 -5.12 7.70 -10.97
N LEU A 98 -4.49 8.36 -10.01
CA LEU A 98 -4.81 8.25 -8.59
C LEU A 98 -6.17 8.90 -8.28
N GLU A 99 -6.88 8.33 -7.32
CA GLU A 99 -8.20 8.81 -6.91
C GLU A 99 -8.07 9.61 -5.61
N PHE A 100 -8.24 10.93 -5.70
CA PHE A 100 -8.24 11.79 -4.53
C PHE A 100 -9.66 12.21 -4.20
N PRO A 101 -10.15 12.00 -2.96
CA PRO A 101 -11.41 12.56 -2.52
C PRO A 101 -11.43 14.08 -2.76
N SER A 102 -12.47 14.57 -3.43
CA SER A 102 -12.64 15.99 -3.79
C SER A 102 -12.59 16.91 -2.55
N GLU A 103 -12.98 16.40 -1.39
CA GLU A 103 -13.04 17.13 -0.12
C GLU A 103 -11.67 17.39 0.52
N ILE A 104 -10.64 16.62 0.17
CA ILE A 104 -9.33 16.69 0.84
C ILE A 104 -8.37 17.65 0.12
N GLY A 105 -8.74 18.13 -1.07
CA GLY A 105 -7.96 19.10 -1.84
C GLY A 105 -6.70 18.46 -2.45
N LEU A 106 -6.49 18.71 -3.74
CA LEU A 106 -5.35 18.19 -4.50
C LEU A 106 -4.00 18.54 -3.81
N ASP A 107 -3.88 19.73 -3.24
CA ASP A 107 -2.68 20.22 -2.54
C ASP A 107 -2.31 19.43 -1.28
N ASN A 108 -3.27 18.73 -0.68
CA ASN A 108 -3.06 17.94 0.53
C ASN A 108 -2.57 16.51 0.23
N TYR A 109 -2.81 16.04 -1.00
CA TYR A 109 -2.42 14.73 -1.51
C TYR A 109 -1.25 14.76 -2.50
N LEU A 110 -1.01 15.88 -3.19
CA LEU A 110 0.12 16.07 -4.11
C LEU A 110 1.48 15.99 -3.40
N GLY A 111 1.54 16.19 -2.08
CA GLY A 111 2.72 15.91 -1.25
C GLY A 111 2.84 14.44 -0.78
N VAL A 112 1.89 13.57 -1.12
CA VAL A 112 1.81 12.20 -0.60
C VAL A 112 2.51 11.21 -1.53
N VAL A 113 2.47 11.39 -2.86
CA VAL A 113 3.15 10.47 -3.79
C VAL A 113 4.45 11.07 -4.29
N SER A 114 5.54 10.35 -4.10
CA SER A 114 6.86 10.68 -4.64
C SER A 114 7.51 9.43 -5.22
N GLN A 115 8.60 9.61 -5.97
CA GLN A 115 9.42 8.48 -6.41
C GLN A 115 10.69 8.41 -5.56
N THR A 116 11.02 7.21 -5.08
CA THR A 116 12.25 6.96 -4.35
C THR A 116 12.79 5.57 -4.68
N GLU A 117 13.97 5.25 -4.16
CA GLU A 117 14.51 3.90 -4.23
C GLU A 117 13.77 2.98 -3.23
N HIS A 118 13.27 1.85 -3.70
CA HIS A 118 12.70 0.82 -2.85
C HIS A 118 13.78 0.31 -1.88
N PRO A 119 13.58 0.36 -0.56
CA PRO A 119 14.66 0.17 0.43
C PRO A 119 15.30 -1.22 0.36
N ILE A 120 14.50 -2.23 -0.01
CA ILE A 120 14.96 -3.60 -0.17
C ILE A 120 15.44 -3.90 -1.60
N LEU A 121 14.59 -3.67 -2.62
CA LEU A 121 14.88 -4.02 -4.02
C LEU A 121 15.90 -3.12 -4.73
N ARG A 122 16.21 -1.93 -4.18
CA ARG A 122 17.15 -0.96 -4.77
C ARG A 122 16.80 -0.56 -6.21
N LYS A 123 15.50 -0.34 -6.44
CA LYS A 123 14.92 0.06 -7.73
C LYS A 123 13.95 1.22 -7.55
N PRO A 124 13.72 2.06 -8.57
CA PRO A 124 12.75 3.15 -8.47
C PRO A 124 11.33 2.63 -8.25
N TYR A 125 10.66 3.16 -7.23
CA TYR A 125 9.25 2.93 -6.93
C TYR A 125 8.54 4.23 -6.58
N CYS A 126 7.27 4.36 -6.96
CA CYS A 126 6.42 5.35 -6.33
C CYS A 126 6.12 4.91 -4.90
N TYR A 127 5.96 5.87 -3.98
CA TYR A 127 5.59 5.57 -2.60
C TYR A 127 4.68 6.64 -2.03
N LEU A 128 3.81 6.23 -1.11
CA LEU A 128 3.02 7.13 -0.26
C LEU A 128 3.87 7.55 0.95
N HIS A 129 4.10 8.85 1.11
CA HIS A 129 4.87 9.39 2.22
C HIS A 129 4.18 9.08 3.57
N PRO A 130 4.90 8.52 4.54
CA PRO A 130 4.30 8.01 5.78
C PRO A 130 3.93 9.07 6.82
N CYS A 131 4.12 10.37 6.54
CA CYS A 131 3.94 11.44 7.51
C CYS A 131 2.56 11.47 8.17
N ARG A 132 1.51 10.98 7.49
CA ARG A 132 0.15 10.87 8.03
C ARG A 132 -0.25 9.47 8.45
N THR A 133 0.59 8.48 8.21
CA THR A 133 0.30 7.09 8.58
C THR A 133 0.17 6.96 10.10
N GLY A 134 1.01 7.64 10.87
CA GLY A 134 0.92 7.64 12.33
C GLY A 134 -0.43 8.15 12.85
N ASP A 135 -0.93 9.26 12.28
CA ASP A 135 -2.24 9.82 12.64
C ASP A 135 -3.38 8.88 12.27
N LEU A 136 -3.33 8.25 11.09
CA LEU A 136 -4.33 7.27 10.65
C LEU A 136 -4.39 6.07 11.60
N MET A 137 -3.24 5.51 11.97
CA MET A 137 -3.17 4.39 12.91
C MET A 137 -3.62 4.77 14.32
N ALA A 138 -3.42 6.02 14.74
CA ALA A 138 -3.85 6.48 16.06
C ALA A 138 -5.37 6.47 16.24
N THR A 139 -6.13 6.56 15.15
CA THR A 139 -7.61 6.51 15.16
C THR A 139 -8.18 5.10 15.21
N GLN A 140 -7.32 4.08 15.14
CA GLN A 140 -7.73 2.70 15.04
C GLN A 140 -8.23 2.11 16.37
N SER A 141 -9.23 1.22 16.27
CA SER A 141 -9.61 0.32 17.36
C SER A 141 -8.53 -0.72 17.67
N LYS A 142 -8.22 -0.94 18.95
CA LYS A 142 -7.31 -2.01 19.41
C LYS A 142 -7.76 -3.43 19.01
N ARG A 143 -9.01 -3.61 18.58
CA ARG A 143 -9.56 -4.92 18.20
C ARG A 143 -9.37 -5.27 16.71
N SER A 144 -9.03 -4.31 15.87
CA SER A 144 -8.83 -4.56 14.43
C SER A 144 -7.36 -4.78 14.10
N ASN A 145 -7.11 -5.50 13.02
CA ASN A 145 -5.78 -5.58 12.44
C ASN A 145 -5.34 -4.20 11.92
N VAL A 146 -4.11 -3.80 12.27
CA VAL A 146 -3.57 -2.47 11.93
C VAL A 146 -3.35 -2.26 10.44
N LEU A 147 -2.90 -3.29 9.73
CA LEU A 147 -2.68 -3.20 8.30
C LEU A 147 -4.00 -3.15 7.53
N ILE A 148 -5.04 -3.89 7.98
CA ILE A 148 -6.38 -3.78 7.38
C ILE A 148 -6.91 -2.36 7.55
N SER A 149 -6.90 -1.84 8.78
CA SER A 149 -7.45 -0.52 9.09
C SER A 149 -6.73 0.58 8.30
N TRP A 150 -5.40 0.52 8.25
CA TRP A 150 -4.59 1.46 7.48
C TRP A 150 -4.80 1.32 5.96
N LEU A 151 -4.78 0.09 5.42
CA LEU A 151 -5.03 -0.17 3.99
C LEU A 151 -6.41 0.32 3.56
N SER A 152 -7.44 0.16 4.38
CA SER A 152 -8.78 0.70 4.09
C SER A 152 -8.79 2.21 3.87
N CYS A 153 -7.84 2.95 4.45
CA CYS A 153 -7.69 4.40 4.23
C CYS A 153 -6.81 4.74 3.01
N VAL A 154 -5.72 4.00 2.78
CA VAL A 154 -4.73 4.36 1.75
C VAL A 154 -4.94 3.67 0.40
N ALA A 155 -5.57 2.50 0.38
CA ALA A 155 -5.71 1.67 -0.82
C ALA A 155 -6.51 2.36 -1.94
N PRO A 156 -7.66 3.03 -1.67
CA PRO A 156 -8.43 3.71 -2.72
C PRO A 156 -7.62 4.80 -3.44
N VAL A 157 -6.74 5.50 -2.72
CA VAL A 157 -5.91 6.59 -3.27
C VAL A 157 -5.03 6.08 -4.42
N VAL A 158 -4.56 4.84 -4.32
CA VAL A 158 -3.69 4.21 -5.32
C VAL A 158 -4.41 3.18 -6.18
N ARG A 159 -5.75 3.25 -6.25
CA ARG A 159 -6.60 2.32 -7.00
C ARG A 159 -6.47 0.86 -6.57
N LEU A 160 -5.99 0.58 -5.36
CA LEU A 160 -5.97 -0.75 -4.82
C LEU A 160 -7.34 -1.07 -4.24
N ASP A 161 -8.03 -2.04 -4.83
CA ASP A 161 -9.33 -2.47 -4.33
C ASP A 161 -9.17 -3.49 -3.19
N MET A 162 -9.94 -3.27 -2.13
CA MET A 162 -9.91 -4.08 -0.92
C MET A 162 -11.29 -4.67 -0.68
N SER A 163 -11.38 -6.00 -0.66
CA SER A 163 -12.64 -6.70 -0.39
C SER A 163 -13.24 -6.30 0.96
N LEU A 164 -14.54 -6.06 1.00
CA LEU A 164 -15.26 -5.78 2.25
C LEU A 164 -15.19 -6.94 3.26
N GLU A 165 -14.83 -8.13 2.80
CA GLU A 165 -14.61 -9.29 3.67
C GLU A 165 -13.47 -9.06 4.69
N TYR A 166 -12.51 -8.18 4.42
CA TYR A 166 -11.47 -7.80 5.39
C TYR A 166 -12.03 -7.06 6.62
N ALA A 167 -13.20 -6.44 6.52
CA ALA A 167 -13.84 -5.72 7.62
C ALA A 167 -14.67 -6.63 8.55
N LYS A 168 -14.87 -7.90 8.17
CA LYS A 168 -15.65 -8.84 8.99
C LYS A 168 -14.83 -9.26 10.21
N PRO A 169 -15.45 -9.34 11.41
CA PRO A 169 -14.78 -9.90 12.58
C PRO A 169 -14.39 -11.35 12.30
N THR A 170 -13.11 -11.68 12.51
CA THR A 170 -12.59 -13.05 12.51
C THR A 170 -12.83 -13.77 13.83
#